data_AF-A0A961NX85-F1
#
_entry.id   AF-A0A961NX85-F1
#
_cell.length_a   1.000
_cell.length_b   1.000
_cell.length_c   1.000
_cell.angle_alpha   90.00
_cell.angle_beta   90.00
_cell.angle_gamma   90.00
#
_symmetry.space_group_name_H-M   'P 1'
#
loop_
_entity.id
_entity.type
_entity.pdbx_description
1 polymer ?
#
loop_
_entity_poly.entity_id
_entity_poly.type
_entity_poly.pdbx_seq_one_letter_code
_entity_poly.pdbx_strand_id
1 'polypeptide(L)'
;MSDPYHLGAAADLTPVPERLHDSPSWVYLLREFERHYRLGSDGGSRAIRAHRKKVRETLTGVIDANPEISLRAPATCPVTAHLPRAFDLGKDGGLRGMARALERVSDRLTWEYGYQKVPRGLEKKYAYCEIAGPQGPVKSDR
;
A
#
# COMPACT_ATOMS: atom_id res chain seq x y z
N MET A 1 -9.47 21.95 -15.70
CA MET A 1 -10.36 21.23 -14.77
C MET A 1 -9.49 20.30 -13.95
N SER A 2 -9.21 20.65 -12.71
CA SER A 2 -8.47 19.80 -11.78
C SER A 2 -9.38 18.63 -11.36
N ASP A 3 -8.88 17.41 -11.42
CA ASP A 3 -9.63 16.21 -11.03
C ASP A 3 -10.15 16.34 -9.58
N PRO A 4 -11.47 16.28 -9.33
CA PRO A 4 -12.03 16.38 -7.98
C PRO A 4 -11.61 15.23 -7.05
N TYR A 5 -10.94 14.20 -7.58
CA TYR A 5 -10.42 13.06 -6.82
C TYR A 5 -8.90 13.08 -6.66
N HIS A 6 -8.23 14.22 -6.87
CA HIS A 6 -6.78 14.29 -6.69
C HIS A 6 -6.41 14.12 -5.21
N LEU A 7 -6.13 12.88 -4.83
CA LEU A 7 -5.44 12.54 -3.60
C LEU A 7 -4.06 13.19 -3.72
N GLY A 8 -3.73 14.17 -2.90
CA GLY A 8 -2.49 14.93 -3.06
C GLY A 8 -1.28 14.05 -2.76
N ALA A 9 -0.54 13.62 -3.80
CA ALA A 9 0.77 13.01 -3.63
C ALA A 9 1.67 13.90 -2.76
N ALA A 10 2.35 13.30 -1.79
CA ALA A 10 3.52 13.96 -1.20
C ALA A 10 4.64 14.01 -2.24
N ALA A 11 5.37 15.12 -2.31
CA ALA A 11 6.61 15.15 -3.08
C ALA A 11 7.60 14.13 -2.52
N ASP A 12 8.20 13.33 -3.40
CA ASP A 12 9.34 12.47 -3.05
C ASP A 12 10.66 13.23 -3.23
N LEU A 13 11.80 12.60 -2.93
CA LEU A 13 13.12 13.22 -3.11
C LEU A 13 13.42 13.44 -4.59
N THR A 14 12.86 12.61 -5.46
CA THR A 14 12.88 12.78 -6.91
C THR A 14 11.45 12.80 -7.48
N PRO A 15 11.21 13.54 -8.58
CA PRO A 15 9.88 13.56 -9.23
C PRO A 15 9.46 12.20 -9.80
N VAL A 16 10.44 11.40 -10.24
CA VAL A 16 10.26 10.03 -10.75
C VAL A 16 11.24 9.15 -9.99
N PRO A 17 10.81 8.46 -8.92
CA PRO A 17 11.70 7.60 -8.15
C PRO A 17 12.06 6.35 -8.96
N GLU A 18 13.35 6.07 -9.09
CA GLU A 18 13.86 4.84 -9.74
C GLU A 18 14.13 3.75 -8.70
N ARG A 19 14.48 4.16 -7.47
CA ARG A 19 14.75 3.29 -6.33
C ARG A 19 13.84 3.60 -5.17
N LEU A 20 13.61 2.59 -4.32
CA LEU A 20 12.76 2.73 -3.14
C LEU A 20 13.19 3.91 -2.25
N HIS A 21 14.50 4.09 -2.03
CA HIS A 21 15.02 5.15 -1.18
C HIS A 21 14.92 6.56 -1.79
N ASP A 22 14.63 6.68 -3.09
CA ASP A 22 14.30 7.97 -3.73
C ASP A 22 12.89 8.45 -3.31
N SER A 23 12.06 7.54 -2.80
CA SER A 23 10.69 7.80 -2.37
C SER A 23 10.50 7.52 -0.87
N PRO A 24 10.60 8.56 -0.02
CA PRO A 24 10.22 8.47 1.38
C PRO A 24 8.77 7.99 1.54
N SER A 25 7.87 8.34 0.62
CA SER A 25 6.46 7.95 0.69
C SER A 25 6.30 6.42 0.64
N TRP A 26 6.97 5.74 -0.30
CA TRP A 26 6.95 4.27 -0.38
C TRP A 26 7.69 3.62 0.80
N VAL A 27 8.83 4.17 1.22
CA VAL A 27 9.57 3.66 2.40
C VAL A 27 8.70 3.71 3.66
N TYR A 28 8.04 4.83 3.91
CA TYR A 28 7.20 4.98 5.10
C TYR A 28 5.98 4.08 5.05
N LEU A 29 5.38 3.87 3.88
CA LEU A 29 4.28 2.91 3.75
C LEU A 29 4.73 1.49 4.12
N LEU A 30 5.88 1.01 3.63
CA LEU A 30 6.39 -0.31 3.99
C LEU A 30 6.73 -0.42 5.49
N ARG A 31 7.27 0.64 6.09
CA ARG A 31 7.52 0.70 7.54
C ARG A 31 6.24 0.65 8.36
N GLU A 32 5.14 1.24 7.89
CA GLU A 32 3.84 1.13 8.55
C GLU A 32 3.28 -0.30 8.50
N PHE A 33 3.49 -1.03 7.39
CA PHE A 33 3.16 -2.47 7.33
C PHE A 33 3.99 -3.25 8.36
N GLU A 34 5.31 -3.06 8.36
CA GLU A 34 6.23 -3.74 9.30
C GLU A 34 5.83 -3.49 10.75
N ARG A 35 5.59 -2.22 11.11
CA ARG A 35 5.13 -1.80 12.43
C ARG A 35 3.82 -2.48 12.82
N HIS A 36 2.85 -2.58 11.91
CA HIS A 36 1.59 -3.25 12.19
C HIS A 36 1.78 -4.76 12.45
N TYR A 37 2.64 -5.42 11.68
CA TYR A 37 3.05 -6.82 11.91
C TYR A 37 3.93 -7.01 13.15
N ARG A 38 4.51 -5.94 13.70
CA ARG A 38 5.24 -5.95 14.96
C ARG A 38 4.33 -5.83 16.17
N LEU A 39 3.38 -4.89 16.13
CA LEU A 39 2.58 -4.50 17.30
C LEU A 39 1.26 -5.26 17.47
N GLY A 40 0.70 -5.80 16.39
CA GLY A 40 -0.54 -6.59 16.47
C GLY A 40 -0.36 -7.91 17.27
N SER A 41 -1.46 -8.35 17.87
CA SER A 41 -1.54 -9.59 18.66
C SER A 41 -1.47 -10.84 17.77
N ASP A 42 -0.86 -11.91 18.28
CA ASP A 42 -0.92 -13.25 17.67
C ASP A 42 -2.01 -14.14 18.28
N GLY A 43 -2.74 -13.64 19.28
CA GLY A 43 -3.81 -14.38 19.97
C GLY A 43 -3.34 -15.67 20.64
N GLY A 44 -2.04 -15.81 20.93
CA GLY A 44 -1.42 -17.04 21.44
C GLY A 44 -1.10 -18.08 20.36
N SER A 45 -1.44 -17.84 19.09
CA SER A 45 -1.20 -18.78 18.00
C SER A 45 0.26 -18.75 17.53
N ARG A 46 0.95 -19.89 17.68
CA ARG A 46 2.33 -20.06 17.20
C ARG A 46 2.45 -19.87 15.68
N ALA A 47 1.46 -20.33 14.91
CA ALA A 47 1.44 -20.19 13.46
C ALA A 47 1.32 -18.72 13.04
N ILE A 48 0.42 -17.97 13.69
CA ILE A 48 0.26 -16.53 13.45
C ILE A 48 1.55 -15.79 13.84
N ARG A 49 2.13 -16.10 15.01
CA ARG A 49 3.42 -15.51 15.45
C ARG A 49 4.53 -15.72 14.43
N ALA A 50 4.69 -16.94 13.92
CA ALA A 50 5.71 -17.29 12.94
C ALA A 50 5.49 -16.56 11.61
N HIS A 51 4.24 -16.52 11.11
CA HIS A 51 3.90 -15.77 9.91
C HIS A 51 4.22 -14.28 10.07
N ARG A 52 3.80 -13.67 11.18
CA ARG A 52 4.07 -12.25 11.47
C ARG A 52 5.57 -11.97 11.51
N LYS A 53 6.38 -12.85 12.11
CA LYS A 53 7.84 -12.75 12.11
C LYS A 53 8.39 -12.78 10.67
N LYS A 54 7.97 -13.75 9.86
CA LYS A 54 8.39 -13.88 8.46
C LYS A 54 8.09 -12.61 7.66
N VAL A 55 6.86 -12.08 7.78
CA VAL A 55 6.47 -10.86 7.06
C VAL A 55 7.34 -9.67 7.45
N ARG A 56 7.65 -9.48 8.74
CA ARG A 56 8.56 -8.41 9.16
C ARG A 56 9.97 -8.57 8.60
N GLU A 57 10.53 -9.76 8.66
CA GLU A 57 11.87 -10.04 8.12
C GLU A 57 11.92 -9.81 6.60
N THR A 58 10.87 -10.21 5.88
CA THR A 58 10.73 -9.92 4.45
C THR A 58 10.66 -8.42 4.19
N LEU A 59 9.80 -7.67 4.89
CA LEU A 59 9.66 -6.22 4.70
C LEU A 59 10.96 -5.47 5.00
N THR A 60 11.64 -5.80 6.09
CA THR A 60 12.96 -5.24 6.41
C THR A 60 13.95 -5.54 5.30
N GLY A 61 14.03 -6.79 4.85
CA GLY A 61 14.94 -7.17 3.77
C GLY A 61 14.64 -6.47 2.44
N VAL A 62 13.37 -6.20 2.12
CA VAL A 62 12.97 -5.41 0.94
C VAL A 62 13.40 -3.95 1.10
N ILE A 63 13.17 -3.34 2.26
CA ILE A 63 13.56 -1.95 2.51
C ILE A 63 15.08 -1.80 2.40
N ASP A 64 15.85 -2.69 3.02
CA ASP A 64 17.32 -2.62 3.04
C ASP A 64 17.94 -2.87 1.65
N ALA A 65 17.30 -3.71 0.83
CA ALA A 65 17.77 -4.01 -0.53
C ALA A 65 17.61 -2.84 -1.51
N ASN A 66 16.83 -1.81 -1.16
CA ASN A 66 16.56 -0.64 -2.00
C ASN A 66 16.18 -1.03 -3.45
N PRO A 67 15.09 -1.80 -3.64
CA PRO A 67 14.70 -2.30 -4.95
C PRO A 67 14.32 -1.16 -5.90
N GLU A 68 14.20 -1.52 -7.18
CA GLU A 68 13.60 -0.66 -8.19
C GLU A 68 12.15 -0.29 -7.81
N ILE A 69 11.80 0.97 -8.08
CA ILE A 69 10.41 1.43 -8.15
C ILE A 69 10.00 1.47 -9.62
N SER A 70 8.93 0.75 -9.95
CA SER A 70 8.37 0.77 -11.29
C SER A 70 6.86 0.96 -11.20
N LEU A 71 6.45 2.21 -11.47
CA LEU A 71 5.07 2.67 -11.39
C LEU A 71 4.32 2.31 -12.67
N ARG A 72 3.25 1.52 -12.53
CA ARG A 72 2.26 1.36 -13.60
C ARG A 72 1.38 2.62 -13.68
N ALA A 73 0.67 2.78 -14.79
CA ALA A 73 -0.32 3.84 -14.91
C ALA A 73 -1.33 3.73 -13.76
N PRO A 74 -1.59 4.82 -13.01
CA PRO A 74 -2.62 4.82 -11.98
C PRO A 74 -3.98 4.47 -12.57
N ALA A 75 -4.78 3.72 -11.82
CA ALA A 75 -6.10 3.30 -12.24
C ALA A 75 -7.02 3.24 -11.03
N THR A 76 -8.30 3.56 -11.23
CA THR A 76 -9.31 3.58 -10.16
C THR A 76 -10.39 2.53 -10.41
N CYS A 77 -11.00 2.04 -9.34
CA CYS A 77 -12.24 1.24 -9.39
C CYS A 77 -13.35 1.98 -8.63
N PRO A 78 -14.65 1.72 -8.87
CA PRO A 78 -15.73 2.45 -8.19
C PRO A 78 -15.64 2.42 -6.66
N VAL A 79 -15.11 1.33 -6.07
CA VAL A 79 -14.92 1.24 -4.61
C VAL A 79 -13.89 2.26 -4.08
N THR A 80 -12.95 2.73 -4.90
CA THR A 80 -11.91 3.69 -4.46
C THR A 80 -12.48 5.07 -4.17
N ALA A 81 -13.71 5.36 -4.59
CA ALA A 81 -14.45 6.55 -4.19
C ALA A 81 -14.66 6.64 -2.66
N HIS A 82 -14.54 5.52 -1.94
CA HIS A 82 -14.63 5.47 -0.47
C HIS A 82 -13.30 5.74 0.23
N LEU A 83 -12.17 5.79 -0.48
CA LEU A 83 -10.83 5.96 0.13
C LEU A 83 -10.70 7.22 0.98
N PRO A 84 -11.15 8.42 0.57
CA PRO A 84 -11.03 9.62 1.40
C PRO A 84 -11.66 9.41 2.79
N ARG A 85 -12.88 8.87 2.82
CA ARG A 85 -13.56 8.56 4.09
C ARG A 85 -12.86 7.46 4.86
N ALA A 86 -12.32 6.43 4.19
CA ALA A 86 -11.56 5.36 4.85
C ALA A 86 -10.27 5.89 5.50
N PHE A 87 -9.57 6.82 4.84
CA PHE A 87 -8.40 7.49 5.41
C PHE A 87 -8.78 8.36 6.61
N ASP A 88 -9.88 9.10 6.53
CA ASP A 88 -10.39 9.88 7.67
C ASP A 88 -10.68 9.00 8.88
N LEU A 89 -11.37 7.87 8.69
CA LEU A 89 -11.62 6.91 9.76
C LEU A 89 -10.32 6.30 10.30
N GLY A 90 -9.36 6.03 9.42
CA GLY A 90 -8.06 5.47 9.79
C GLY A 90 -7.17 6.43 10.59
N LYS A 91 -7.40 7.75 10.49
CA LYS A 91 -6.65 8.77 11.26
C LYS A 91 -6.85 8.61 12.77
N ASP A 92 -7.95 7.99 13.19
CA ASP A 92 -8.27 7.72 14.59
C ASP A 92 -7.99 6.25 14.93
N GLY A 93 -6.93 6.00 15.71
CA GLY A 93 -6.63 4.68 16.28
C GLY A 93 -5.34 4.02 15.77
N GLY A 94 -5.32 2.68 15.82
CA GLY A 94 -4.11 1.87 15.61
C GLY A 94 -3.54 1.88 14.18
N LEU A 95 -4.33 2.30 13.20
CA LEU A 95 -3.94 2.39 11.78
C LEU A 95 -3.59 3.82 11.32
N ARG A 96 -3.50 4.80 12.24
CA ARG A 96 -3.24 6.21 11.89
C ARG A 96 -2.02 6.42 11.01
N GLY A 97 -0.92 5.73 11.31
CA GLY A 97 0.31 5.83 10.51
C GLY A 97 0.10 5.26 9.11
N MET A 98 -0.42 4.04 9.02
CA MET A 98 -0.80 3.37 7.77
C MET A 98 -1.73 4.23 6.90
N ALA A 99 -2.82 4.75 7.47
CA ALA A 99 -3.78 5.57 6.73
C ALA A 99 -3.13 6.82 6.12
N ARG A 100 -2.29 7.51 6.91
CA ARG A 100 -1.55 8.69 6.42
C ARG A 100 -0.53 8.32 5.34
N ALA A 101 0.25 7.26 5.53
CA ALA A 101 1.26 6.85 4.57
C ALA A 101 0.63 6.38 3.25
N LEU A 102 -0.45 5.61 3.31
CA LEU A 102 -1.17 5.13 2.14
C LEU A 102 -1.86 6.28 1.37
N GLU A 103 -2.45 7.24 2.09
CA GLU A 103 -3.05 8.45 1.48
C GLU A 103 -2.02 9.20 0.60
N ARG A 104 -0.74 9.29 1.01
CA ARG A 104 0.32 9.99 0.25
C ARG A 104 0.75 9.36 -1.06
N VAL A 105 0.45 8.08 -1.27
CA VAL A 105 0.80 7.36 -2.50
C VAL A 105 -0.44 6.92 -3.29
N SER A 106 -1.63 7.24 -2.79
CA SER A 106 -2.88 6.67 -3.27
C SER A 106 -3.26 7.06 -4.70
N ASP A 107 -2.81 8.23 -5.16
CA ASP A 107 -2.93 8.70 -6.55
C ASP A 107 -1.97 8.00 -7.52
N ARG A 108 -1.03 7.20 -7.01
CA ARG A 108 -0.04 6.45 -7.81
C ARG A 108 -0.37 4.97 -7.92
N LEU A 109 -1.46 4.53 -7.29
CA LEU A 109 -1.84 3.12 -7.23
C LEU A 109 -2.64 2.71 -8.46
N THR A 110 -2.39 1.48 -8.91
CA THR A 110 -3.18 0.81 -9.94
C THR A 110 -4.16 -0.12 -9.25
N TRP A 111 -5.42 0.28 -9.17
CA TRP A 111 -6.51 -0.52 -8.59
C TRP A 111 -7.12 -1.46 -9.63
N GLU A 112 -7.31 -2.73 -9.25
CA GLU A 112 -7.73 -3.82 -10.11
C GLU A 112 -8.76 -4.71 -9.39
N TYR A 113 -9.55 -5.47 -10.14
CA TYR A 113 -10.49 -6.43 -9.55
C TYR A 113 -9.89 -7.81 -9.31
N GLY A 114 -8.91 -8.24 -10.10
CA GLY A 114 -8.26 -9.56 -9.97
C GLY A 114 -9.13 -10.73 -10.42
N TYR A 115 -10.34 -10.44 -10.90
CA TYR A 115 -11.25 -11.40 -11.53
C TYR A 115 -11.21 -11.20 -13.04
N GLN A 116 -11.10 -12.30 -13.79
CA GLN A 116 -11.28 -12.28 -15.24
C GLN A 116 -12.69 -11.77 -15.61
N LYS A 117 -13.70 -12.12 -14.81
CA LYS A 117 -15.06 -11.61 -14.91
C LYS A 117 -15.56 -11.20 -13.53
N VAL A 118 -15.77 -9.90 -13.34
CA VAL A 118 -16.22 -9.35 -12.06
C VAL A 118 -17.69 -9.74 -11.82
N PRO A 119 -18.02 -10.38 -10.70
CA PRO A 119 -19.42 -10.58 -10.32
C PRO A 119 -20.12 -9.24 -10.07
N ARG A 120 -21.35 -9.09 -10.57
CA ARG A 120 -22.12 -7.82 -10.49
C ARG A 120 -22.25 -7.24 -9.08
N GLY A 121 -22.25 -8.10 -8.05
CA GLY A 121 -22.31 -7.68 -6.65
C GLY A 121 -21.02 -7.07 -6.08
N LEU A 122 -19.87 -7.28 -6.74
CA LEU A 122 -18.55 -6.86 -6.26
C LEU A 122 -18.02 -5.59 -6.93
N GLU A 123 -18.52 -5.23 -8.12
CA GLU A 123 -18.03 -4.10 -8.93
C GLU A 123 -17.87 -2.79 -8.15
N LYS A 124 -18.75 -2.52 -7.17
CA LYS A 124 -18.74 -1.30 -6.35
C LYS A 124 -18.18 -1.48 -4.95
N LYS A 125 -17.80 -2.70 -4.56
CA LYS A 125 -17.49 -3.07 -3.18
C LYS A 125 -16.09 -3.65 -3.00
N TYR A 126 -15.41 -3.93 -4.10
CA TYR A 126 -14.14 -4.63 -4.06
C TYR A 126 -13.21 -4.13 -5.16
N ALA A 127 -11.95 -3.95 -4.77
CA ALA A 127 -10.79 -3.83 -5.62
C ALA A 127 -9.58 -4.13 -4.74
N TYR A 128 -8.46 -4.44 -5.38
CA TYR A 128 -7.17 -4.55 -4.71
C TYR A 128 -6.13 -3.76 -5.50
N CYS A 129 -5.01 -3.48 -4.85
CA CYS A 129 -3.80 -3.02 -5.51
C CYS A 129 -2.61 -3.74 -4.87
N GLU A 130 -1.53 -3.88 -5.62
CA GLU A 130 -0.28 -4.45 -5.11
C GLU A 130 0.66 -3.31 -4.73
N ILE A 131 1.23 -3.35 -3.51
CA ILE A 131 2.21 -2.36 -3.05
C ILE A 131 3.64 -2.85 -3.32
N ALA A 132 3.91 -4.11 -2.98
CA ALA A 132 5.21 -4.74 -3.15
C ALA A 132 5.05 -6.15 -3.74
N GLY A 133 5.81 -6.43 -4.79
CA GLY A 133 5.76 -7.68 -5.55
C GLY A 133 6.05 -7.44 -7.04
N PRO A 134 5.81 -8.44 -7.91
CA PRO A 134 6.11 -8.33 -9.34
C PRO A 134 5.29 -7.25 -10.07
N GLN A 135 4.03 -7.02 -9.66
CA GLN A 135 3.10 -6.07 -10.29
C GLN A 135 2.89 -4.79 -9.47
N GLY A 136 3.42 -4.75 -8.25
CA GLY A 136 3.43 -3.56 -7.40
C GLY A 136 4.48 -2.51 -7.81
N PRO A 137 4.33 -1.28 -7.30
CA PRO A 137 5.34 -0.22 -7.38
C PRO A 137 6.71 -0.63 -6.86
N VAL A 138 6.76 -1.29 -5.70
CA VAL A 138 8.01 -1.77 -5.10
C VAL A 138 8.31 -3.17 -5.62
N LYS A 139 9.33 -3.32 -6.46
CA LYS A 139 9.66 -4.62 -7.05
C LYS A 139 10.23 -5.58 -6.01
N SER A 140 9.66 -6.78 -5.96
CA SER A 140 10.09 -7.84 -5.06
C SER A 140 9.70 -9.22 -5.58
N ASP A 141 10.62 -10.18 -5.44
CA ASP A 141 10.42 -11.60 -5.77
C ASP A 141 10.36 -12.48 -4.51
N ARG A 142 10.29 -11.87 -3.32
CA ARG A 142 10.41 -12.56 -2.01
C ARG A 142 9.10 -13.06 -1.44
#